data_AF-A0A2T4NM81-F1
#
_entry.id   AF-A0A2T4NM81-F1
#
_cell.length_a   1.000
_cell.length_b   1.000
_cell.length_c   1.000
_cell.angle_alpha   90.00
_cell.angle_beta   90.00
_cell.angle_gamma   90.00
#
_symmetry.space_group_name_H-M   'P 1'
#
loop_
_entity.id
_entity.type
_entity.pdbx_description
1 polymer ?
#
loop_
_entity_poly.entity_id
_entity_poly.type
_entity_poly.pdbx_seq_one_letter_code
_entity_poly.pdbx_strand_id
1 'polypeptide(L)'
;MLQLSGRHLPDPDARYGPFPQPPLGAGHLSVEYAPRPTAVREARAEVRRQLEGWGLAERGEVADVAELLVGELATNALVHAGSRFRLTLFAAHGVLRCEVADGERRVPRLLDAGAAGESGRGMFLVDALAQRWGCHRDGPGKTVWFELGTCGADGCGRRQP
;
A
#
# COMPACT_ATOMS: atom_id res chain seq x y z
N MET A 1 -24.19 10.77 18.07
CA MET A 1 -24.78 9.65 17.33
C MET A 1 -23.64 8.98 16.58
N LEU A 2 -23.12 7.86 17.10
CA LEU A 2 -22.00 7.13 16.51
C LEU A 2 -22.49 6.38 15.26
N GLN A 3 -21.86 6.60 14.11
CA GLN A 3 -22.01 5.72 12.97
C GLN A 3 -20.81 4.79 12.84
N LEU A 4 -21.12 3.50 12.83
CA LEU A 4 -20.31 2.38 12.36
C LEU A 4 -19.97 2.60 10.88
N SER A 5 -18.75 2.29 10.46
CA SER A 5 -18.34 1.74 9.14
C SER A 5 -16.86 2.11 8.93
N GLY A 6 -15.96 1.21 8.59
CA GLY A 6 -16.12 -0.02 7.83
C GLY A 6 -14.96 -0.04 6.84
N ARG A 7 -14.38 -1.21 6.62
CA ARG A 7 -13.65 -1.59 5.40
C ARG A 7 -14.07 -0.72 4.22
N HIS A 8 -13.37 0.38 3.96
CA HIS A 8 -13.72 1.25 2.85
C HIS A 8 -13.13 0.58 1.62
N LEU A 9 -13.97 -0.20 0.93
CA LEU A 9 -13.71 -0.56 -0.46
C LEU A 9 -13.34 0.76 -1.17
N PRO A 10 -12.26 0.83 -1.96
CA PRO A 10 -11.98 2.01 -2.76
C PRO A 10 -13.25 2.35 -3.55
N ASP A 11 -13.67 3.61 -3.46
CA ASP A 11 -14.77 4.13 -4.27
C ASP A 11 -14.47 3.81 -5.74
N PRO A 12 -15.40 3.19 -6.48
CA PRO A 12 -15.17 2.80 -7.86
C PRO A 12 -15.11 4.07 -8.73
N ASP A 13 -13.93 4.68 -8.83
CA ASP A 13 -13.70 5.77 -9.78
C ASP A 13 -14.01 5.23 -11.19
N ALA A 14 -14.78 6.01 -11.97
CA ALA A 14 -15.28 5.62 -13.28
C ALA A 14 -14.19 5.29 -14.32
N ARG A 15 -12.92 5.62 -14.02
CA ARG A 15 -11.74 5.23 -14.81
C ARG A 15 -11.42 3.74 -14.71
N TYR A 16 -11.88 3.07 -13.66
CA TYR A 16 -11.61 1.67 -13.40
C TYR A 16 -12.72 0.76 -13.95
N GLY A 17 -12.91 0.80 -15.26
CA GLY A 17 -13.88 0.01 -16.03
C GLY A 17 -13.88 -1.53 -15.79
N PRO A 18 -14.58 -2.32 -16.61
CA PRO A 18 -14.90 -3.72 -16.33
C PRO A 18 -13.66 -4.61 -16.47
N PHE A 19 -12.80 -4.58 -15.46
CA PHE A 19 -11.51 -5.26 -15.47
C PHE A 19 -11.56 -6.52 -14.60
N PRO A 20 -10.72 -7.53 -14.91
CA PRO A 20 -10.70 -8.80 -14.21
C PRO A 20 -10.53 -8.56 -12.72
N GLN A 21 -11.53 -8.97 -11.96
CA GLN A 21 -11.51 -8.94 -10.52
C GLN A 21 -10.73 -10.17 -10.03
N PRO A 22 -9.98 -10.07 -8.92
CA PRO A 22 -9.56 -11.30 -8.24
C PRO A 22 -10.79 -12.18 -7.98
N PRO A 23 -10.63 -13.51 -7.88
CA PRO A 23 -11.76 -14.39 -7.64
C PRO A 23 -12.61 -13.86 -6.47
N LEU A 24 -13.93 -13.88 -6.63
CA LEU A 24 -14.87 -13.30 -5.65
C LEU A 24 -14.52 -13.80 -4.23
N GLY A 25 -14.18 -12.85 -3.33
CA GLY A 25 -13.77 -13.14 -1.95
C GLY A 25 -12.25 -13.32 -1.71
N ALA A 26 -11.42 -13.32 -2.76
CA ALA A 26 -9.97 -13.53 -2.64
C ALA A 26 -9.14 -12.24 -2.66
N GLY A 27 -9.67 -11.11 -3.13
CA GLY A 27 -8.96 -9.84 -3.29
C GLY A 27 -8.58 -9.12 -2.00
N HIS A 28 -8.49 -9.82 -0.86
CA HIS A 28 -8.12 -9.23 0.42
C HIS A 28 -7.16 -10.13 1.18
N LEU A 29 -6.02 -9.57 1.58
CA LEU A 29 -5.04 -10.20 2.47
C LEU A 29 -4.76 -9.26 3.64
N SER A 30 -4.60 -9.80 4.84
CA SER A 30 -4.11 -9.04 5.99
C SER A 30 -3.16 -9.88 6.83
N VAL A 31 -1.93 -9.41 7.02
CA VAL A 31 -0.87 -10.11 7.77
C VAL A 31 -0.20 -9.15 8.75
N GLU A 32 0.02 -9.60 9.98
CA GLU A 32 0.78 -8.84 10.99
C GLU A 32 2.22 -9.34 11.10
N TYR A 33 3.16 -8.42 11.19
CA TYR A 33 4.58 -8.69 11.33
C TYR A 33 5.10 -8.15 12.67
N ALA A 34 5.88 -8.97 13.36
CA ALA A 34 6.63 -8.55 14.54
C ALA A 34 7.86 -7.69 14.14
N PRO A 35 8.35 -6.80 15.02
CA PRO A 35 9.49 -5.94 14.72
C PRO A 35 10.81 -6.72 14.73
N ARG A 36 11.11 -7.39 13.62
CA ARG A 36 12.35 -8.15 13.42
C ARG A 36 13.01 -7.80 12.09
N PRO A 37 14.34 -7.96 11.95
CA PRO A 37 15.08 -7.53 10.76
C PRO A 37 14.57 -8.12 9.44
N THR A 38 13.97 -9.31 9.50
CA THR A 38 13.46 -10.03 8.33
C THR A 38 12.04 -9.63 7.92
N ALA A 39 11.31 -8.87 8.74
CA ALA A 39 9.89 -8.56 8.51
C ALA A 39 9.63 -7.81 7.20
N VAL A 40 10.48 -6.85 6.82
CA VAL A 40 10.34 -6.10 5.55
C VAL A 40 10.52 -7.01 4.34
N ARG A 41 11.48 -7.94 4.40
CA ARG A 41 11.71 -8.92 3.32
C ARG A 41 10.54 -9.88 3.18
N GLU A 42 9.96 -10.31 4.29
CA GLU A 42 8.80 -11.20 4.28
C GLU A 42 7.54 -10.50 3.77
N ALA A 43 7.32 -9.24 4.17
CA ALA A 43 6.21 -8.43 3.66
C ALA A 43 6.29 -8.27 2.14
N ARG A 44 7.48 -7.94 1.61
CA ARG A 44 7.73 -7.89 0.16
C ARG A 44 7.41 -9.19 -0.55
N ALA A 45 7.94 -10.30 -0.04
CA ALA A 45 7.69 -11.61 -0.61
C ALA A 45 6.19 -12.02 -0.52
N GLU A 46 5.47 -11.60 0.52
CA GLU A 46 4.04 -11.83 0.65
C GLU A 46 3.23 -11.06 -0.39
N VAL A 47 3.55 -9.78 -0.61
CA VAL A 47 2.94 -8.97 -1.67
C VAL A 47 3.07 -9.67 -3.02
N ARG A 48 4.29 -10.09 -3.37
CA ARG A 48 4.55 -10.76 -4.64
C ARG A 48 3.74 -12.06 -4.78
N ARG A 49 3.80 -12.95 -3.78
CA ARG A 49 3.04 -14.20 -3.77
C ARG A 49 1.53 -13.95 -3.91
N GLN A 50 1.02 -12.94 -3.22
CA GLN A 50 -0.40 -12.64 -3.24
C GLN A 50 -0.85 -12.10 -4.61
N LEU A 51 -0.04 -11.24 -5.23
CA LEU A 51 -0.30 -10.72 -6.57
C LEU A 51 -0.16 -11.78 -7.65
N GLU A 52 0.76 -12.73 -7.51
CA GLU A 52 0.85 -13.93 -8.35
C GLU A 52 -0.43 -14.77 -8.21
N GLY A 53 -0.86 -15.04 -6.97
CA GLY A 53 -2.11 -15.77 -6.69
C GLY A 53 -3.37 -15.06 -7.19
N TRP A 54 -3.34 -13.73 -7.34
CA TRP A 54 -4.43 -12.94 -7.92
C TRP A 54 -4.33 -12.76 -9.44
N GLY A 55 -3.29 -13.27 -10.09
CA GLY A 55 -3.07 -13.08 -11.54
C GLY A 55 -2.78 -11.62 -11.91
N LEU A 56 -2.21 -10.85 -10.98
CA LEU A 56 -1.81 -9.46 -11.17
C LEU A 56 -0.31 -9.33 -11.45
N ALA A 57 0.52 -10.31 -11.05
CA ALA A 57 1.97 -10.24 -11.27
C ALA A 57 2.40 -10.24 -12.74
N GLU A 58 1.59 -10.82 -13.63
CA GLU A 58 1.86 -10.82 -15.07
C GLU A 58 1.42 -9.51 -15.76
N ARG A 59 0.84 -8.56 -15.02
CA ARG A 59 0.25 -7.32 -15.55
C ARG A 59 1.19 -6.14 -15.37
N GLY A 60 2.10 -5.97 -16.32
CA GLY A 60 3.06 -4.86 -16.31
C GLY A 60 3.95 -4.88 -15.08
N GLU A 61 4.24 -3.70 -14.53
CA GLU A 61 5.18 -3.52 -13.41
C GLU A 61 4.48 -3.46 -12.04
N VAL A 62 3.19 -3.81 -11.95
CA VAL A 62 2.39 -3.58 -10.73
C VAL A 62 2.93 -4.34 -9.51
N ALA A 63 3.44 -5.57 -9.71
CA ALA A 63 3.98 -6.37 -8.62
C ALA A 63 5.32 -5.81 -8.12
N ASP A 64 6.21 -5.42 -9.02
CA ASP A 64 7.52 -4.86 -8.66
C ASP A 64 7.36 -3.50 -7.97
N VAL A 65 6.44 -2.65 -8.45
CA VAL A 65 6.12 -1.37 -7.82
C VAL A 65 5.45 -1.58 -6.46
N ALA A 66 4.48 -2.49 -6.35
CA ALA A 66 3.82 -2.77 -5.06
C ALA A 66 4.82 -3.30 -4.02
N GLU A 67 5.70 -4.22 -4.42
CA GLU A 67 6.75 -4.76 -3.56
C GLU A 67 7.68 -3.65 -3.05
N LEU A 68 8.16 -2.78 -3.95
CA LEU A 68 9.01 -1.65 -3.61
C LEU A 68 8.33 -0.73 -2.58
N LEU A 69 7.12 -0.25 -2.89
CA LEU A 69 6.42 0.73 -2.05
C LEU A 69 6.02 0.14 -0.69
N VAL A 70 5.61 -1.14 -0.63
CA VAL A 70 5.38 -1.82 0.66
C VAL A 70 6.68 -1.93 1.45
N GLY A 71 7.82 -2.19 0.79
CA GLY A 71 9.13 -2.19 1.43
C GLY A 71 9.47 -0.87 2.11
N GLU A 72 9.21 0.25 1.43
CA GLU A 72 9.40 1.60 1.97
C GLU A 72 8.48 1.88 3.17
N LEU A 73 7.19 1.58 3.04
CA LEU A 73 6.22 1.80 4.13
C LEU A 73 6.50 0.90 5.35
N ALA A 74 6.84 -0.37 5.13
CA ALA A 74 7.18 -1.30 6.21
C ALA A 74 8.49 -0.93 6.90
N THR A 75 9.48 -0.44 6.16
CA THR A 75 10.73 0.09 6.74
C THR A 75 10.44 1.30 7.60
N ASN A 76 9.62 2.24 7.12
CA ASN A 76 9.19 3.39 7.91
C ASN A 76 8.45 2.97 9.19
N ALA A 77 7.57 1.97 9.12
CA ALA A 77 6.87 1.45 10.29
C ALA A 77 7.86 0.86 11.32
N LEU A 78 8.80 0.02 10.89
CA LEU A 78 9.75 -0.60 11.82
C LEU A 78 10.75 0.40 12.42
N VAL A 79 11.32 1.27 11.60
CA VAL A 79 12.34 2.25 12.03
C VAL A 79 11.75 3.30 12.95
N HIS A 80 10.52 3.76 12.68
CA HIS A 80 9.94 4.88 13.43
C HIS A 80 8.95 4.49 14.52
N ALA A 81 8.25 3.36 14.42
CA ALA A 81 7.33 2.89 15.46
C ALA A 81 7.97 1.87 16.41
N GLY A 82 9.01 1.14 15.97
CA GLY A 82 9.62 0.05 16.74
C GLY A 82 8.62 -1.05 17.14
N SER A 83 7.44 -1.08 16.52
CA SER A 83 6.29 -1.89 16.90
C SER A 83 5.94 -2.90 15.81
N ARG A 84 4.98 -3.76 16.11
CA ARG A 84 4.30 -4.56 15.09
C ARG A 84 3.71 -3.65 14.02
N PHE A 85 3.65 -4.14 12.79
CA PHE A 85 2.89 -3.51 11.72
C PHE A 85 2.01 -4.54 11.03
N ARG A 86 0.90 -4.09 10.46
CA ARG A 86 -0.04 -4.90 9.69
C ARG A 86 -0.03 -4.45 8.25
N LEU A 87 0.23 -5.38 7.33
CA LEU A 87 0.07 -5.20 5.90
C LEU A 87 -1.33 -5.67 5.52
N THR A 88 -2.09 -4.82 4.82
CA THR A 88 -3.36 -5.18 4.22
C THR A 88 -3.31 -4.89 2.73
N LEU A 89 -3.63 -5.89 1.91
CA LEU A 89 -3.75 -5.76 0.46
C LEU A 89 -5.21 -5.91 0.09
N PHE A 90 -5.68 -5.02 -0.77
CA PHE A 90 -7.01 -5.08 -1.32
C PHE A 90 -6.95 -4.88 -2.84
N ALA A 91 -7.51 -5.81 -3.61
CA ALA A 91 -7.62 -5.69 -5.05
C ALA A 91 -9.09 -5.81 -5.46
N ALA A 92 -9.62 -4.76 -6.08
CA ALA A 92 -10.92 -4.81 -6.75
C ALA A 92 -11.01 -3.68 -7.77
N HIS A 93 -11.92 -3.84 -8.74
CA HIS A 93 -12.22 -2.79 -9.72
C HIS A 93 -10.95 -2.18 -10.31
N GLY A 94 -10.02 -2.98 -10.84
CA GLY A 94 -8.81 -2.45 -11.49
C GLY A 94 -7.81 -1.70 -10.59
N VAL A 95 -7.99 -1.73 -9.27
CA VAL A 95 -7.13 -1.06 -8.28
C VAL A 95 -6.55 -2.06 -7.32
N LEU A 96 -5.26 -1.94 -7.06
CA LEU A 96 -4.57 -2.54 -5.93
C LEU A 96 -4.32 -1.45 -4.88
N ARG A 97 -4.91 -1.62 -3.71
CA ARG A 97 -4.68 -0.79 -2.54
C ARG A 97 -3.82 -1.56 -1.54
N CYS A 98 -2.73 -0.94 -1.12
CA CYS A 98 -1.81 -1.47 -0.12
C CYS A 98 -1.84 -0.57 1.10
N GLU A 99 -2.03 -1.15 2.28
CA GLU A 99 -2.07 -0.43 3.56
C GLU A 99 -1.04 -1.01 4.52
N VAL A 100 -0.29 -0.14 5.19
CA VAL A 100 0.60 -0.49 6.29
C VAL A 100 0.14 0.28 7.52
N ALA A 101 -0.36 -0.46 8.51
CA ALA A 101 -0.79 0.07 9.79
C ALA A 101 0.25 -0.21 10.88
N ASP A 102 0.61 0.79 11.66
CA ASP A 102 1.50 0.66 12.81
C ASP A 102 0.90 1.32 14.06
N GLY A 103 1.46 0.98 15.23
CA GLY A 103 0.95 1.43 16.52
C GLY A 103 1.34 2.86 16.93
N GLU A 104 2.05 3.60 16.07
CA GLU A 104 2.57 4.93 16.37
C GLU A 104 1.69 6.03 15.76
N ARG A 105 1.39 7.08 16.53
CA ARG A 105 0.61 8.24 16.08
C ARG A 105 1.37 9.17 15.13
N ARG A 106 2.66 8.98 14.92
CA ARG A 106 3.50 9.88 14.11
C ARG A 106 3.23 9.64 12.63
N VAL A 107 2.44 10.52 12.00
CA VAL A 107 2.18 10.54 10.56
C VAL A 107 3.51 10.63 9.81
N PRO A 108 3.73 9.84 8.74
CA PRO A 108 4.93 9.97 7.92
C PRO A 108 5.00 11.40 7.40
N ARG A 109 6.13 12.08 7.65
CA ARG A 109 6.41 13.35 7.01
C ARG A 109 6.96 13.05 5.63
N LEU A 110 6.39 13.68 4.59
CA LEU A 110 7.13 13.92 3.36
C LEU A 110 8.35 14.73 3.76
N LEU A 111 9.51 14.10 3.83
CA LEU A 111 10.76 14.82 3.96
C LEU A 111 11.19 15.17 2.54
N ASP A 112 11.42 16.46 2.28
CA ASP A 112 12.07 16.91 1.06
C ASP A 112 13.34 16.07 0.84
N ALA A 113 13.48 15.52 -0.37
CA ALA A 113 14.55 14.59 -0.75
C ALA A 113 15.98 15.18 -0.66
N GLY A 114 16.15 16.38 -0.10
CA GLY A 114 17.41 17.12 0.00
C GLY A 114 18.16 17.03 1.35
N ALA A 115 17.58 16.48 2.42
CA ALA A 115 18.23 16.50 3.74
C ALA A 115 18.77 15.12 4.18
N ALA A 116 19.90 14.71 3.60
CA ALA A 116 20.96 13.87 4.19
C ALA A 116 20.59 12.60 5.00
N GLY A 117 19.51 11.89 4.70
CA GLY A 117 19.24 10.59 5.32
C GLY A 117 18.32 9.70 4.48
N GLU A 118 18.60 8.40 4.47
CA GLU A 118 17.83 7.38 3.74
C GLU A 118 16.31 7.42 4.04
N SER A 119 15.91 7.97 5.21
CA SER A 119 14.51 8.15 5.63
C SER A 119 13.66 9.09 4.76
N GLY A 120 14.22 9.84 3.81
CA GLY A 120 13.46 10.74 2.93
C GLY A 120 13.01 10.14 1.59
N ARG A 121 13.63 9.04 1.13
CA ARG A 121 13.36 8.47 -0.20
C ARG A 121 12.05 7.69 -0.27
N GLY A 122 11.64 7.06 0.82
CA GLY A 122 10.49 6.15 0.81
C GLY A 122 9.19 6.83 0.41
N MET A 123 8.87 7.98 1.00
CA MET A 123 7.67 8.71 0.60
C MET A 123 7.79 9.41 -0.75
N PHE A 124 9.01 9.78 -1.17
CA PHE A 124 9.23 10.27 -2.53
C PHE A 124 8.92 9.18 -3.57
N LEU A 125 9.32 7.93 -3.33
CA LEU A 125 8.98 6.81 -4.22
C LEU A 125 7.48 6.54 -4.26
N VAL A 126 6.81 6.60 -3.10
CA VAL A 126 5.34 6.47 -3.03
C VAL A 126 4.67 7.60 -3.82
N ASP A 127 5.11 8.84 -3.67
CA ASP A 127 4.55 9.98 -4.41
C ASP A 127 4.79 9.89 -5.91
N ALA A 128 5.96 9.39 -6.33
CA ALA A 128 6.33 9.28 -7.73
C ALA A 128 5.61 8.12 -8.46
N LEU A 129 5.32 7.01 -7.76
CA LEU A 129 4.86 5.76 -8.38
C LEU A 129 3.39 5.43 -8.09
N ALA A 130 2.82 5.91 -6.99
CA ALA A 130 1.43 5.65 -6.67
C ALA A 130 0.49 6.54 -7.49
N GLN A 131 -0.71 6.04 -7.77
CA GLN A 131 -1.77 6.87 -8.35
C GLN A 131 -2.40 7.79 -7.31
N ARG A 132 -2.59 7.25 -6.10
CA ARG A 132 -3.09 7.95 -4.92
C ARG A 132 -2.39 7.37 -3.72
N TRP A 133 -2.15 8.19 -2.72
CA TRP A 133 -1.66 7.72 -1.44
C TRP A 133 -2.17 8.64 -0.34
N GLY A 134 -2.07 8.19 0.90
CA GLY A 134 -2.46 9.00 2.04
C GLY A 134 -2.11 8.35 3.36
N CYS A 135 -2.48 9.04 4.43
CA CYS A 135 -2.36 8.53 5.78
C CYS A 135 -3.60 8.92 6.59
N HIS A 136 -4.15 7.97 7.33
CA HIS A 136 -5.19 8.23 8.33
C HIS A 136 -4.78 7.67 9.68
N ARG A 137 -5.32 8.24 10.75
CA ARG A 137 -5.08 7.79 12.13
C ARG A 137 -6.21 6.85 12.52
N ASP A 138 -5.87 5.69 13.08
CA ASP A 138 -6.83 4.74 13.63
C ASP A 138 -6.50 4.49 15.11
N GLY A 139 -7.28 5.09 16.00
CA GLY A 139 -7.03 5.03 17.44
C GLY A 139 -5.61 5.49 17.85
N PRO A 140 -4.80 4.66 18.53
CA PRO A 140 -3.41 4.98 18.87
C PRO A 140 -2.43 4.82 17.71
N GLY A 141 -2.84 4.22 16.59
CA GLY A 141 -1.98 3.95 15.46
C GLY A 141 -2.20 4.88 14.27
N LYS A 142 -1.52 4.55 13.18
CA LYS A 142 -1.72 5.16 11.87
C LYS A 142 -1.73 4.09 10.80
N THR A 143 -2.41 4.39 9.70
CA THR A 143 -2.39 3.60 8.48
C THR A 143 -1.89 4.49 7.35
N VAL A 144 -0.80 4.09 6.72
CA VAL A 144 -0.29 4.69 5.49
C VAL A 144 -0.69 3.78 4.34
N TRP A 145 -1.19 4.35 3.25
CA TRP A 145 -1.72 3.57 2.15
C TRP A 145 -1.37 4.19 0.81
N PHE A 146 -1.32 3.35 -0.22
CA PHE A 146 -1.21 3.77 -1.61
C PHE A 146 -2.07 2.89 -2.52
N GLU A 147 -2.39 3.42 -3.70
CA GLU A 147 -3.17 2.77 -4.73
C GLU A 147 -2.39 2.70 -6.04
N LEU A 148 -2.40 1.53 -6.67
CA LEU A 148 -1.87 1.28 -8.00
C LEU A 148 -2.99 0.82 -8.91
N GLY A 149 -2.94 1.22 -10.18
CA GLY A 149 -3.79 0.64 -11.21
C GLY A 149 -3.26 -0.74 -11.58
N THR A 150 -4.15 -1.70 -11.72
CA THR A 150 -3.80 -3.05 -12.17
C THR A 150 -4.01 -3.24 -13.67
N CYS A 151 -4.34 -2.16 -14.39
CA CYS A 151 -4.34 -2.14 -15.84
C CYS A 151 -2.91 -1.94 -16.36
N GLY A 152 -2.56 -2.61 -17.46
CA GLY A 152 -1.33 -2.33 -18.20
C GLY A 152 -1.26 -0.85 -18.58
N ALA A 153 -0.04 -0.33 -18.77
CA ALA A 153 0.34 1.08 -18.73
C ALA A 153 -0.42 2.09 -19.63
N ASP A 154 -1.44 1.67 -20.38
CA ASP A 154 -2.07 2.46 -21.45
C ASP A 154 -3.29 3.29 -21.01
N GLY A 155 -3.74 3.24 -19.75
CA GLY A 155 -5.08 3.78 -19.42
C GLY A 155 -5.26 4.61 -18.14
N CYS A 156 -4.43 4.49 -17.11
CA CYS A 156 -4.78 5.12 -15.83
C CYS A 156 -4.17 6.52 -15.68
N GLY A 157 -4.98 7.53 -15.95
CA GLY A 157 -4.61 8.94 -15.82
C GLY A 157 -4.09 9.29 -14.43
N ARG A 158 -2.79 9.56 -14.35
CA ARG A 158 -2.11 10.13 -13.18
C ARG A 158 -2.80 11.42 -12.75
N ARG A 159 -2.98 11.60 -11.44
CA ARG A 159 -3.28 12.90 -10.85
C ARG A 159 -2.31 13.16 -9.69
N GLN A 160 -1.49 14.19 -9.83
CA GLN A 160 -0.82 14.89 -8.74
C GLN A 160 -1.78 16.01 -8.24
N PRO A 161 -1.56 16.58 -7.04
CA PRO A 161 -2.58 16.87 -6.02
C PRO A 161 -3.66 17.89 -6.38
#